data_AF-A0A1B2E2A9-F1
#
_entry.id   AF-A0A1B2E2A9-F1
#
_cell.length_a   1.000
_cell.length_b   1.000
_cell.length_c   1.000
_cell.angle_alpha   90.00
_cell.angle_beta   90.00
_cell.angle_gamma   90.00
#
_symmetry.space_group_name_H-M   'P 1'
#
loop_
_entity.id
_entity.type
_entity.pdbx_description
1 polymer ?
#
loop_
_entity_poly.entity_id
_entity_poly.type
_entity_poly.pdbx_seq_one_letter_code
_entity_poly.pdbx_strand_id
1 'polypeptide(L)'
;MSLTAEEILLSIEEIYSQILRDDQFDSYLEHEEELEQLYSDLQKIKLDSKIKPFLEKIHQLNQQLVERMNNEKALLMREKDIFERKKIASVQYSNPATQYDSYFIDKKR
;
A
#
# COMPACT_ATOMS: atom_id res chain seq x y z
N MET A 1 34.15 -0.50 7.90
CA MET A 1 34.38 -1.86 7.37
C MET A 1 33.43 -2.01 6.19
N SER A 2 33.89 -2.53 5.05
CA SER A 2 32.99 -2.75 3.90
C SER A 2 32.17 -4.00 4.20
N LEU A 3 30.84 -3.89 4.14
CA LEU A 3 29.96 -5.06 4.24
C LEU A 3 30.23 -6.00 3.06
N THR A 4 30.16 -7.30 3.32
CA THR A 4 30.20 -8.33 2.30
C THR A 4 28.86 -8.43 1.58
N ALA A 5 28.84 -8.97 0.36
CA ALA A 5 27.59 -9.15 -0.37
C ALA A 5 26.60 -10.07 0.36
N GLU A 6 27.09 -11.06 1.12
CA GLU A 6 26.24 -11.94 1.93
C GLU A 6 25.56 -11.19 3.07
N GLU A 7 26.28 -10.31 3.77
CA GLU A 7 25.72 -9.48 4.85
C GLU A 7 24.64 -8.53 4.32
N ILE A 8 24.88 -7.88 3.17
CA ILE A 8 23.89 -6.98 2.55
C ILE A 8 22.61 -7.75 2.18
N LEU A 9 22.74 -8.95 1.62
CA LEU A 9 21.58 -9.75 1.22
C LEU A 9 20.80 -10.29 2.41
N LEU A 10 21.48 -10.64 3.50
CA LEU A 10 20.82 -11.00 4.75
C LEU A 10 20.04 -9.81 5.33
N SER A 11 20.61 -8.61 5.31
CA SER A 11 19.90 -7.39 5.73
C SER A 11 18.65 -7.13 4.88
N ILE A 12 18.77 -7.25 3.55
CA ILE A 12 17.60 -7.12 2.64
C ILE A 12 16.54 -8.17 2.96
N GLU A 13 16.93 -9.42 3.19
CA GLU A 13 16.01 -10.51 3.55
C GLU A 13 15.28 -10.23 4.86
N GLU A 14 16.00 -9.72 5.87
CA GLU A 14 15.44 -9.40 7.17
C GLU A 14 14.41 -8.26 7.08
N ILE A 15 14.74 -7.20 6.34
CA ILE A 15 13.83 -6.08 6.09
C ILE A 15 12.56 -6.56 5.37
N TYR A 16 12.69 -7.34 4.29
CA TYR A 16 11.50 -7.89 3.61
C TYR A 16 10.68 -8.80 4.54
N SER A 17 11.33 -9.57 5.40
CA SER A 17 10.64 -10.43 6.36
C SER A 17 9.90 -9.62 7.42
N GLN A 18 10.43 -8.47 7.83
CA GLN A 18 9.76 -7.54 8.75
C GLN A 18 8.54 -6.90 8.07
N ILE A 19 8.70 -6.35 6.86
CA ILE A 19 7.61 -5.73 6.10
C ILE A 19 6.49 -6.75 5.80
N LEU A 20 6.84 -8.01 5.52
CA LEU A 20 5.85 -9.06 5.29
C LEU A 20 5.16 -9.54 6.58
N ARG A 21 5.72 -9.30 7.76
CA ARG A 21 5.06 -9.59 9.05
C ARG A 21 4.11 -8.49 9.47
N ASP A 22 4.46 -7.23 9.18
CA ASP A 22 3.57 -6.13 9.47
C ASP A 22 2.43 -6.08 8.46
N ASP A 23 1.21 -5.92 8.97
CA ASP A 23 0.01 -5.86 8.14
C ASP A 23 -0.19 -4.50 7.45
N GLN A 24 0.77 -3.59 7.58
CA GLN A 24 0.64 -2.20 7.21
C GLN A 24 1.68 -1.79 6.17
N PHE A 25 1.19 -1.14 5.12
CA PHE A 25 2.02 -0.54 4.06
C PHE A 25 3.07 0.44 4.59
N ASP A 26 2.77 1.14 5.69
CA ASP A 26 3.65 2.15 6.28
C ASP A 26 5.03 1.58 6.65
N SER A 27 5.09 0.29 7.03
CA SER A 27 6.34 -0.42 7.32
C SER A 27 7.28 -0.47 6.09
N TYR A 28 6.75 -0.55 4.87
CA TYR A 28 7.58 -0.48 3.66
C TYR A 28 8.22 0.91 3.49
N LEU A 29 7.46 1.98 3.75
CA LEU A 29 7.94 3.35 3.59
C LEU A 29 9.05 3.68 4.59
N GLU A 30 8.98 3.11 5.80
CA GLU A 30 10.01 3.29 6.83
C GLU A 30 11.37 2.70 6.44
N HIS A 31 11.37 1.67 5.60
CA HIS A 31 12.59 0.97 5.16
C HIS A 31 12.98 1.25 3.70
N GLU A 32 12.30 2.14 2.99
CA GLU A 32 12.54 2.42 1.57
C GLU A 32 13.97 2.92 1.31
N GLU A 33 14.41 3.94 2.05
CA GLU A 33 15.76 4.52 1.91
C GLU A 33 16.85 3.51 2.26
N GLU A 34 16.61 2.68 3.28
CA GLU A 34 17.54 1.63 3.71
C GLU A 34 17.69 0.55 2.64
N LEU A 35 16.57 0.08 2.06
CA LEU A 35 16.59 -0.87 0.95
C LEU A 35 17.30 -0.29 -0.28
N GLU A 36 17.01 0.95 -0.65
CA GLU A 36 17.67 1.61 -1.79
C GLU A 36 19.18 1.68 -1.58
N GLN A 37 19.62 2.03 -0.37
CA GLN A 37 21.03 2.06 -0.02
C GLN A 37 21.69 0.68 -0.09
N LEU A 38 21.05 -0.36 0.47
CA LEU A 38 21.53 -1.74 0.43
C LEU A 38 21.65 -2.26 -1.01
N TYR A 39 20.68 -1.97 -1.88
CA TYR A 39 20.76 -2.33 -3.30
C TYR A 39 21.87 -1.58 -4.03
N SER A 40 22.04 -0.28 -3.76
CA SER A 40 23.14 0.51 -4.32
C SER A 40 24.50 -0.05 -3.90
N ASP A 41 24.64 -0.48 -2.64
CA ASP A 41 25.87 -1.06 -2.14
C ASP A 41 26.12 -2.47 -2.69
N LEU A 42 25.07 -3.26 -2.89
CA LEU A 42 25.15 -4.56 -3.56
C LEU A 42 25.66 -4.42 -5.00
N GLN A 43 25.22 -3.40 -5.75
CA GLN A 43 25.65 -3.17 -7.14
C GLN A 43 27.16 -2.88 -7.27
N LYS A 44 27.79 -2.35 -6.21
CA LYS A 44 29.23 -2.04 -6.19
C LYS A 44 30.09 -3.28 -5.92
N ILE A 45 29.49 -4.38 -5.45
CA ILE A 45 30.21 -5.60 -5.07
C ILE A 45 30.15 -6.62 -6.22
N LYS A 46 31.28 -7.29 -6.46
CA LYS A 46 31.35 -8.38 -7.43
C LYS A 46 30.67 -9.62 -6.86
N LEU A 47 29.55 -10.02 -7.45
CA LEU A 47 28.76 -11.18 -7.02
C LEU A 47 29.43 -12.48 -7.46
N ASP A 48 29.54 -13.44 -6.54
CA ASP A 48 29.95 -14.83 -6.84
C ASP A 48 28.71 -15.71 -7.03
N SER A 49 28.87 -16.79 -7.80
CA SER A 49 27.92 -17.88 -8.02
C SER A 49 27.27 -18.43 -6.74
N LYS A 50 27.98 -18.40 -5.60
CA LYS A 50 27.48 -18.85 -4.28
C LYS A 50 26.32 -18.00 -3.74
N ILE A 51 26.17 -16.79 -4.25
CA ILE A 51 25.17 -15.81 -3.81
C ILE A 51 23.81 -16.02 -4.49
N LYS A 52 23.79 -16.79 -5.59
CA LYS A 52 22.59 -17.05 -6.41
C LYS A 52 21.36 -17.50 -5.59
N PRO A 53 21.46 -18.40 -4.59
CA PRO A 53 20.32 -18.80 -3.77
C PRO A 53 19.73 -17.63 -2.95
N PHE A 54 20.58 -16.72 -2.45
CA PHE A 54 20.13 -15.55 -1.68
C PHE A 54 19.36 -14.58 -2.57
N LEU A 55 19.85 -14.34 -3.79
CA LEU A 55 19.15 -13.50 -4.76
C LEU A 55 17.79 -14.08 -5.15
N GLU A 56 17.70 -15.39 -5.33
CA GLU A 56 16.45 -16.07 -5.66
C GLU A 56 15.44 -15.95 -4.50
N LYS A 57 15.90 -16.07 -3.25
CA LYS A 57 15.06 -15.88 -2.07
C LYS A 57 14.57 -14.44 -1.94
N ILE A 58 15.44 -13.45 -2.11
CA ILE A 58 15.06 -12.02 -2.11
C ILE A 58 14.07 -11.72 -3.23
N HIS A 59 14.25 -12.32 -4.41
CA HIS A 59 13.32 -12.17 -5.51
C HIS A 59 11.93 -12.71 -5.15
N GLN A 60 11.85 -13.89 -4.51
CA GLN A 60 10.59 -14.46 -4.04
C GLN A 60 9.92 -13.57 -2.99
N LEU A 61 10.67 -13.03 -2.03
CA LEU A 61 10.14 -12.11 -1.01
C LEU A 61 9.60 -10.82 -1.64
N ASN A 62 10.32 -10.25 -2.61
CA ASN A 62 9.86 -9.08 -3.34
C ASN A 62 8.57 -9.37 -4.13
N GLN A 63 8.47 -10.52 -4.81
CA GLN A 63 7.24 -10.93 -5.49
C GLN A 63 6.04 -11.03 -4.53
N GLN A 64 6.23 -11.63 -3.35
CA GLN A 64 5.18 -11.72 -2.33
C GLN A 64 4.75 -10.34 -1.85
N LEU A 65 5.70 -9.43 -1.62
CA LEU A 65 5.41 -8.06 -1.20
C LEU A 65 4.60 -7.31 -2.28
N VAL A 66 5.02 -7.42 -3.54
CA VAL A 66 4.32 -6.79 -4.68
C VAL A 66 2.90 -7.34 -4.82
N GLU A 67 2.71 -8.64 -4.67
CA GLU A 67 1.38 -9.26 -4.68
C GLU A 67 0.51 -8.71 -3.54
N ARG A 68 1.07 -8.62 -2.33
CA ARG A 68 0.40 -8.04 -1.16
C ARG A 68 -0.03 -6.59 -1.40
N MET A 69 0.88 -5.74 -1.88
CA MET A 69 0.59 -4.33 -2.19
C MET A 69 -0.51 -4.19 -3.24
N ASN A 70 -0.52 -5.05 -4.26
CA ASN A 70 -1.57 -5.05 -5.27
C ASN A 70 -2.94 -5.45 -4.70
N ASN A 71 -2.97 -6.42 -3.79
CA ASN A 71 -4.20 -6.83 -3.10
C ASN A 71 -4.74 -5.70 -2.21
N GLU A 72 -3.88 -5.05 -1.44
CA GLU A 72 -4.26 -3.91 -0.60
C GLU A 72 -4.79 -2.73 -1.43
N LYS A 73 -4.10 -2.40 -2.54
CA LYS A 73 -4.57 -1.40 -3.50
C LYS A 73 -5.97 -1.72 -4.03
N ALA A 74 -6.24 -2.98 -4.35
CA ALA A 74 -7.55 -3.42 -4.83
C ALA A 74 -8.63 -3.27 -3.76
N LEU A 75 -8.32 -3.54 -2.49
CA LEU A 75 -9.21 -3.32 -1.35
C LEU A 75 -9.52 -1.83 -1.16
N LEU A 76 -8.49 -0.98 -1.12
CA LEU A 76 -8.65 0.46 -0.99
C LEU A 76 -9.47 1.07 -2.13
N MET A 77 -9.29 0.61 -3.37
CA MET A 77 -10.13 1.06 -4.49
C MET A 77 -11.61 0.68 -4.30
N ARG A 78 -11.90 -0.54 -3.82
CA ARG A 78 -13.28 -0.95 -3.52
C ARG A 78 -13.89 -0.11 -2.39
N GLU A 79 -13.13 0.17 -1.34
CA GLU A 79 -13.57 1.01 -0.23
C GLU A 79 -13.87 2.43 -0.68
N LYS A 80 -13.00 3.00 -1.52
CA LYS A 80 -13.21 4.30 -2.16
C LYS A 80 -14.50 4.32 -2.97
N ASP A 81 -14.74 3.32 -3.82
CA ASP A 81 -15.96 3.23 -4.62
C ASP A 81 -17.22 3.15 -3.73
N ILE A 82 -17.16 2.38 -2.65
CA ILE A 82 -18.25 2.29 -1.66
C ILE A 82 -18.48 3.64 -1.00
N PHE A 83 -17.41 4.33 -0.60
CA PHE A 83 -17.49 5.65 0.02
C PHE A 83 -18.08 6.69 -0.93
N GLU A 84 -17.67 6.71 -2.20
CA GLU A 84 -18.22 7.60 -3.21
C GLU A 84 -19.71 7.34 -3.46
N ARG A 85 -20.13 6.07 -3.54
CA ARG A 85 -21.56 5.71 -3.63
C ARG A 85 -22.35 6.16 -2.42
N LYS A 86 -21.82 5.97 -1.20
CA LYS A 86 -22.44 6.44 0.05
C LYS A 86 -22.56 7.97 0.07
N LYS A 87 -21.55 8.69 -0.42
CA LYS A 87 -21.55 10.16 -0.53
C LYS A 87 -22.60 10.64 -1.54
N ILE A 88 -22.72 9.99 -2.70
CA ILE A 88 -23.76 10.32 -3.69
C ILE A 88 -25.15 10.10 -3.10
N ALA A 89 -25.37 8.95 -2.44
CA ALA A 89 -26.63 8.66 -1.78
C ALA A 89 -26.95 9.70 -0.68
N SER A 90 -25.98 10.05 0.18
CA SER A 90 -26.21 11.05 1.23
C SER A 90 -26.52 12.44 0.68
N VAL A 91 -25.89 12.85 -0.44
CA VAL A 91 -26.23 14.11 -1.15
C VAL A 91 -27.64 14.06 -1.75
N GLN A 92 -28.06 12.91 -2.28
CA GLN A 92 -29.42 12.75 -2.82
C GLN A 92 -30.51 12.80 -1.73
N TYR A 93 -30.24 12.27 -0.53
CA TYR A 93 -31.20 12.32 0.60
C TYR A 93 -31.14 13.61 1.42
N SER A 94 -30.07 14.41 1.33
CA SER A 94 -29.95 15.70 2.03
C SER A 94 -30.52 16.88 1.23
N ASN A 95 -31.08 16.65 0.04
CA ASN A 95 -31.70 17.69 -0.77
C ASN A 95 -33.22 17.54 -1.01
N PRO A 96 -34.07 17.52 0.04
CA PRO A 96 -35.49 17.84 -0.09
C PRO A 96 -35.83 19.23 0.50
N ALA A 97 -34.88 20.19 0.50
CA ALA A 97 -35.11 21.53 1.08
C ALA A 97 -35.46 22.62 0.05
N THR A 98 -35.58 22.29 -1.25
CA THR A 98 -35.94 23.26 -2.28
C THR A 98 -36.94 22.68 -3.26
N GLN A 99 -38.17 22.46 -2.81
CA GLN A 99 -39.38 22.46 -3.66
C GLN A 99 -40.56 22.01 -2.78
N TYR A 100 -41.23 22.95 -2.13
CA TYR A 100 -42.69 22.96 -2.07
C TYR A 100 -43.08 24.37 -1.64
N ASP A 101 -43.52 25.13 -2.64
CA ASP A 101 -44.26 26.35 -2.48
C ASP A 101 -45.33 26.19 -1.39
N SER A 102 -45.38 27.19 -0.53
CA SER A 102 -46.51 27.63 0.27
C SER A 102 -47.88 27.23 -0.30
N TYR A 103 -48.43 26.10 0.15
CA TYR A 103 -49.86 25.79 0.05
C TYR A 103 -50.45 25.58 1.46
N PHE A 104 -50.39 26.63 2.28
CA PHE A 104 -51.37 26.80 3.35
C PHE A 104 -52.65 27.35 2.71
N ILE A 105 -53.54 26.45 2.28
CA ILE A 105 -54.89 26.83 1.91
C ILE A 105 -55.64 27.14 3.21
N ASP A 106 -55.74 28.43 3.55
CA ASP A 106 -56.72 28.93 4.50
C ASP A 106 -58.11 28.76 3.89
N LYS A 107 -58.87 27.76 4.32
CA LYS A 107 -60.31 27.69 4.08
C LYS A 107 -61.05 28.26 5.28
N LYS A 108 -61.17 29.59 5.31
CA LYS A 108 -62.26 30.30 5.99
C LYS A 108 -63.36 30.68 4.99
N ARG A 109 -64.42 29.88 4.93
CA ARG A 109 -65.85 30.25 4.97
C ARG A 109 -66.72 29.11 4.46
#